data_AF-A0A453MFW7-F1
#
_entry.id   AF-A0A453MFW7-F1
#
_cell.length_a   1.000
_cell.length_b   1.000
_cell.length_c   1.000
_cell.angle_alpha   90.00
_cell.angle_beta   90.00
_cell.angle_gamma   90.00
#
_symmetry.space_group_name_H-M   'P 1'
#
loop_
_entity.id
_entity.type
_entity.pdbx_description
1 polymer ?
#
loop_
_entity_poly.entity_id
_entity_poly.type
_entity_poly.pdbx_seq_one_letter_code
_entity_poly.pdbx_strand_id
1 'polypeptide(L)'
;MQSRSSCGCNKWWAQSGDIHVAVKMLAGSSNCNGEDFISEVSTIGRIHHVNVVHLMGFCSEEMRRALIYEYMPNGSLDKYIFSSERSFSWDKLNEIALGIARGINYLHQGCDMQILHFDIKPHNIPLDTNLVPKVADFGLAKLYPRDDSFVPLSAMRGTIGYIAPEMVSRSFGVVSSKSDVYSFGMLLLEMAGGRRNADPNASNSSQAYYPSWVYYRLTRQQEVGEISAADEMHELERKLCLVGLCCIQMKSHDRPTMSEAIEMLEGGVEGLHVPSRPFFCDDEHAPVAADSHHVFSELTALSEDDEFDDASTQDNSAGLRNAE
;
A
#
# COMPACT_ATOMS: atom_id res chain seq x y z
N MET A 1 -3.56 -26.09 -10.55
CA MET A 1 -2.65 -25.14 -11.24
C MET A 1 -1.95 -24.33 -10.17
N GLN A 2 -0.63 -24.10 -10.25
CA GLN A 2 0.12 -23.43 -9.18
C GLN A 2 0.16 -21.90 -9.38
N SER A 3 -0.01 -21.14 -8.29
CA SER A 3 0.48 -19.76 -8.20
C SER A 3 1.34 -19.60 -6.95
N ARG A 4 2.59 -19.18 -7.15
CA ARG A 4 3.50 -18.81 -6.06
C ARG A 4 3.17 -17.38 -5.62
N SER A 5 2.97 -17.19 -4.32
CA SER A 5 2.95 -15.86 -3.70
C SER A 5 4.36 -15.50 -3.22
N SER A 6 4.64 -14.20 -3.07
CA SER A 6 5.97 -13.65 -2.74
C SER A 6 6.59 -14.22 -1.45
N CYS A 7 5.76 -14.61 -0.47
CA CYS A 7 6.18 -15.12 0.83
C CYS A 7 6.46 -16.65 0.84
N GLY A 8 6.83 -17.25 -0.29
CA GLY A 8 7.12 -18.70 -0.40
C GLY A 8 5.91 -19.63 -0.20
N CYS A 9 4.74 -19.07 0.08
CA CYS A 9 3.51 -19.82 0.33
C CYS A 9 2.93 -20.34 -0.98
N ASN A 10 2.59 -21.63 -1.00
CA ASN A 10 1.96 -22.28 -2.15
C ASN A 10 0.44 -22.20 -1.99
N LYS A 11 -0.23 -21.49 -2.89
CA LYS A 11 -1.70 -21.42 -2.95
C LYS A 11 -2.18 -22.55 -3.89
N TRP A 12 -3.00 -23.44 -3.36
CA TRP A 12 -3.63 -24.55 -4.08
C TRP A 12 -5.14 -24.35 -4.12
N TRP A 13 -5.83 -25.05 -5.02
CA TRP A 13 -7.26 -25.31 -4.87
C TRP A 13 -7.47 -26.80 -4.60
N ALA A 14 -8.50 -27.12 -3.83
CA ALA A 14 -8.97 -28.47 -3.56
C ALA A 14 -10.50 -28.52 -3.68
N GLN A 15 -11.05 -29.72 -3.73
CA GLN A 15 -12.48 -29.96 -3.79
C GLN A 15 -12.85 -31.02 -2.74
N SER A 16 -13.91 -30.76 -1.96
CA SER A 16 -14.45 -31.67 -0.95
C SER A 16 -15.96 -31.79 -1.15
N GLY A 17 -16.40 -32.89 -1.74
CA GLY A 17 -17.75 -32.98 -2.32
C GLY A 17 -17.94 -31.92 -3.40
N ASP A 18 -19.01 -31.14 -3.30
CA ASP A 18 -19.30 -30.04 -4.23
C ASP A 18 -18.63 -28.70 -3.84
N ILE A 19 -17.89 -28.66 -2.72
CA ILE A 19 -17.26 -27.43 -2.21
C ILE A 19 -15.83 -27.31 -2.74
N HIS A 20 -15.57 -26.27 -3.53
CA HIS A 20 -14.21 -25.84 -3.88
C HIS A 20 -13.63 -24.93 -2.80
N VAL A 21 -12.38 -25.16 -2.41
CA VAL A 21 -11.64 -24.37 -1.41
C VAL A 21 -10.26 -23.95 -1.91
N ALA A 22 -9.77 -22.82 -1.43
CA ALA A 22 -8.40 -22.36 -1.64
C ALA A 22 -7.54 -22.67 -0.41
N VAL A 23 -6.45 -23.43 -0.57
CA VAL A 23 -5.55 -23.83 0.53
C VAL A 23 -4.25 -23.05 0.42
N LYS A 24 -4.02 -22.12 1.36
CA LYS A 24 -2.76 -21.39 1.51
C LYS A 24 -1.85 -22.22 2.43
N MET A 25 -0.89 -22.94 1.85
CA MET A 25 0.14 -23.65 2.61
C MET A 25 1.24 -22.67 3.01
N LEU A 26 1.39 -22.42 4.31
CA LEU A 26 2.48 -21.66 4.87
C LEU A 26 3.67 -22.61 5.05
N ALA A 27 4.65 -22.52 4.15
CA ALA A 27 5.79 -23.42 4.14
C ALA A 27 6.77 -23.05 5.26
N GLY A 28 7.03 -23.97 6.20
CA GLY A 28 7.85 -23.78 7.41
C GLY A 28 9.34 -23.54 7.18
N SER A 29 9.67 -22.51 6.40
CA SER A 29 10.99 -21.90 6.35
C SER A 29 11.31 -21.21 7.69
N SER A 30 12.58 -21.09 8.04
CA SER A 30 13.03 -20.45 9.30
C SER A 30 12.61 -18.98 9.46
N ASN A 31 12.11 -18.35 8.40
CA ASN A 31 11.86 -16.91 8.34
C ASN A 31 10.36 -16.56 8.35
N CYS A 32 9.46 -17.54 8.16
CA CYS A 32 8.04 -17.32 8.39
C CYS A 32 7.71 -17.59 9.86
N ASN A 33 7.89 -16.55 10.70
CA ASN A 33 7.38 -16.57 12.06
C ASN A 33 5.91 -16.98 12.06
N GLY A 34 5.50 -17.81 13.02
CA GLY A 34 4.10 -18.21 13.19
C GLY A 34 3.13 -17.05 13.45
N GLU A 35 3.67 -15.85 13.69
CA GLU A 35 2.95 -14.57 13.75
C GLU A 35 1.94 -14.41 12.63
N ASP A 36 2.32 -14.60 11.35
CA ASP A 36 1.43 -14.36 10.20
C ASP A 36 0.24 -15.34 10.20
N PHE A 37 0.48 -16.61 10.56
CA PHE A 37 -0.57 -17.61 10.74
C PHE A 37 -1.52 -17.25 11.89
N ILE A 38 -0.97 -16.88 13.05
CA ILE A 38 -1.75 -16.46 14.22
C ILE A 38 -2.52 -15.18 13.90
N SER A 39 -1.95 -14.28 13.08
CA SER A 39 -2.57 -13.05 12.59
C SER A 39 -3.81 -13.37 11.78
N GLU A 40 -3.70 -14.23 10.75
CA GLU A 40 -4.83 -14.64 9.93
C GLU A 40 -5.89 -15.38 10.77
N VAL A 41 -5.52 -16.38 11.59
CA VAL A 41 -6.48 -17.13 12.40
C VAL A 41 -7.21 -16.24 13.42
N SER A 42 -6.53 -15.28 14.06
CA SER A 42 -7.12 -14.40 15.07
C SER A 42 -7.94 -13.23 14.51
N THR A 43 -7.59 -12.72 13.33
CA THR A 43 -8.35 -11.63 12.66
C THR A 43 -9.54 -12.17 11.88
N ILE A 44 -9.30 -12.99 10.85
CA ILE A 44 -10.32 -13.34 9.85
C ILE A 44 -11.18 -14.54 10.27
N GLY A 45 -10.74 -15.35 11.23
CA GLY A 45 -11.47 -16.52 11.73
C GLY A 45 -12.78 -16.23 12.49
N ARG A 46 -13.18 -14.96 12.63
CA ARG A 46 -14.44 -14.53 13.29
C ARG A 46 -15.28 -13.55 12.47
N ILE A 47 -14.83 -13.16 11.27
CA ILE A 47 -15.48 -12.11 10.48
C ILE A 47 -16.13 -12.69 9.22
N HIS A 48 -17.26 -12.11 8.82
CA HIS A 48 -18.01 -12.56 7.65
C HIS A 48 -18.71 -11.37 6.99
N HIS A 49 -18.17 -10.92 5.87
CA HIS A 49 -18.68 -9.77 5.11
C HIS A 49 -18.57 -10.05 3.60
N VAL A 50 -19.52 -9.56 2.81
CA VAL A 50 -19.60 -9.87 1.37
C VAL A 50 -18.34 -9.44 0.59
N ASN A 51 -17.61 -8.42 1.06
CA ASN A 51 -16.35 -7.96 0.49
C ASN A 51 -15.11 -8.31 1.32
N VAL A 52 -15.14 -9.36 2.13
CA VAL A 52 -13.96 -9.92 2.83
C VAL A 52 -13.94 -11.43 2.60
N VAL A 53 -12.76 -11.99 2.32
CA VAL A 53 -12.65 -13.43 2.02
C VAL A 53 -12.97 -14.26 3.28
N HIS A 54 -13.75 -15.32 3.13
CA HIS A 54 -14.10 -16.17 4.27
C HIS A 54 -13.02 -17.22 4.54
N LEU A 55 -12.41 -17.17 5.73
CA LEU A 55 -11.59 -18.26 6.27
C LEU A 55 -12.53 -19.38 6.77
N MET A 56 -12.68 -20.43 5.98
CA MET A 56 -13.49 -21.62 6.29
C MET A 56 -12.85 -22.49 7.39
N GLY A 57 -11.54 -22.42 7.57
CA GLY A 57 -10.83 -23.17 8.61
C GLY A 57 -9.31 -23.10 8.49
N PHE A 58 -8.62 -23.81 9.38
CA PHE A 58 -7.16 -23.88 9.40
C PHE A 58 -6.68 -25.28 9.81
N CYS A 59 -5.42 -25.60 9.49
CA CYS A 59 -4.72 -26.77 10.02
C CYS A 59 -3.42 -26.33 10.68
N SER A 60 -3.14 -26.88 11.87
CA SER A 60 -1.93 -26.64 12.66
C SER A 60 -1.43 -27.95 13.26
N GLU A 61 -0.67 -28.70 12.46
CA GLU A 61 -0.10 -30.01 12.81
C GLU A 61 1.42 -29.89 12.81
N GLU A 62 2.09 -30.26 13.92
CA GLU A 62 3.56 -30.18 14.08
C GLU A 62 4.17 -28.85 13.56
N MET A 63 4.93 -28.91 12.45
CA MET A 63 5.58 -27.80 11.75
C MET A 63 4.82 -27.32 10.50
N ARG A 64 3.64 -27.88 10.21
CA ARG A 64 2.80 -27.55 9.05
C ARG A 64 1.68 -26.59 9.46
N ARG A 65 1.52 -25.50 8.71
CA ARG A 65 0.42 -24.54 8.89
C ARG A 65 -0.29 -24.33 7.55
N ALA A 66 -1.61 -24.43 7.56
CA ALA A 66 -2.44 -24.22 6.38
C ALA A 66 -3.70 -23.44 6.73
N LEU A 67 -4.12 -22.59 5.81
CA LEU A 67 -5.34 -21.79 5.91
C LEU A 67 -6.26 -22.14 4.74
N ILE A 68 -7.54 -22.38 5.05
CA ILE A 68 -8.55 -22.88 4.11
C ILE A 68 -9.57 -21.76 3.91
N TYR A 69 -9.60 -21.22 2.70
CA TYR A 69 -10.49 -20.14 2.27
C TYR A 69 -11.55 -20.63 1.30
N GLU A 70 -12.60 -19.85 1.13
CA GLU A 70 -13.47 -19.97 -0.04
C GLU A 70 -12.67 -19.89 -1.36
N TYR A 71 -13.10 -20.64 -2.37
CA TYR A 71 -12.43 -20.62 -3.67
C TYR A 71 -12.90 -19.42 -4.52
N MET A 72 -11.94 -18.64 -5.00
CA MET A 72 -12.15 -17.39 -5.76
C MET A 72 -11.73 -17.61 -7.23
N PRO A 73 -12.66 -18.04 -8.11
CA PRO A 73 -12.32 -18.63 -9.41
C PRO A 73 -11.71 -17.64 -10.41
N ASN A 74 -12.12 -16.37 -10.36
CA ASN A 74 -11.60 -15.33 -11.27
C ASN A 74 -10.19 -14.85 -10.87
N GLY A 75 -9.72 -15.21 -9.66
CA GLY A 75 -8.42 -14.79 -9.17
C GLY A 75 -8.39 -13.32 -8.76
N SER A 76 -7.21 -12.71 -8.77
CA SER A 76 -6.93 -11.38 -8.23
C SER A 76 -7.10 -10.24 -9.25
N LEU A 77 -7.49 -9.05 -8.75
CA LEU A 77 -7.76 -7.83 -9.53
C LEU A 77 -6.56 -7.36 -10.37
N ASP A 78 -5.33 -7.63 -9.92
CA ASP A 78 -4.09 -7.36 -10.69
C ASP A 78 -4.07 -8.00 -12.08
N LYS A 79 -4.75 -9.14 -12.28
CA LYS A 79 -4.85 -9.82 -13.58
C LYS A 79 -5.78 -9.12 -14.58
N TYR A 80 -6.57 -8.17 -14.11
CA TYR A 80 -7.53 -7.42 -14.92
C TYR A 80 -6.98 -6.02 -15.21
N ILE A 81 -6.67 -5.24 -14.17
CA ILE A 81 -6.27 -3.83 -14.33
C ILE A 81 -4.87 -3.61 -14.92
N PHE A 82 -4.06 -4.67 -15.09
CA PHE A 82 -2.77 -4.62 -15.78
C PHE A 82 -2.72 -5.51 -17.04
N SER A 83 -3.87 -5.94 -17.56
CA SER A 83 -3.95 -6.80 -18.75
C SER A 83 -4.86 -6.19 -19.81
N SER A 84 -4.30 -5.97 -20.99
CA SER A 84 -5.05 -5.54 -22.18
C SER A 84 -6.11 -6.56 -22.64
N GLU A 85 -6.00 -7.82 -22.24
CA GLU A 85 -6.95 -8.89 -22.57
C GLU A 85 -8.12 -8.99 -21.57
N ARG A 86 -8.06 -8.30 -20.42
CA ARG A 86 -8.97 -8.51 -19.27
C ARG A 86 -9.39 -7.21 -18.60
N SER A 87 -9.70 -6.18 -19.38
CA SER A 87 -10.25 -4.93 -18.85
C SER A 87 -11.67 -5.11 -18.28
N PHE A 88 -12.07 -4.17 -17.41
CA PHE A 88 -13.46 -3.99 -16.97
C PHE A 88 -14.05 -2.73 -17.60
N SER A 89 -15.39 -2.63 -17.64
CA SER A 89 -16.03 -1.33 -17.89
C SER A 89 -15.82 -0.41 -16.69
N TRP A 90 -15.92 0.91 -16.94
CA TRP A 90 -15.81 1.92 -15.89
C TRP A 90 -16.83 1.73 -14.75
N ASP A 91 -18.05 1.32 -15.07
CA ASP A 91 -19.10 1.01 -14.08
C ASP A 91 -18.67 -0.15 -13.17
N LYS A 92 -18.09 -1.21 -13.75
CA LYS A 92 -17.61 -2.37 -12.98
C LYS A 92 -16.35 -2.04 -12.18
N LEU A 93 -15.49 -1.14 -12.65
CA LEU A 93 -14.39 -0.58 -11.85
C LEU A 93 -14.94 0.22 -10.65
N ASN A 94 -15.97 1.03 -10.82
CA ASN A 94 -16.58 1.77 -9.72
C ASN A 94 -17.32 0.84 -8.72
N GLU A 95 -18.02 -0.19 -9.22
CA GLU A 95 -18.62 -1.25 -8.40
C GLU A 95 -17.55 -2.01 -7.58
N ILE A 96 -16.42 -2.35 -8.21
CA ILE A 96 -15.30 -3.00 -7.55
C ILE A 96 -14.65 -2.08 -6.50
N ALA A 97 -14.44 -0.80 -6.82
CA ALA A 97 -13.90 0.20 -5.89
C ALA A 97 -14.80 0.33 -4.65
N LEU A 98 -16.12 0.43 -4.83
CA LEU A 98 -17.10 0.44 -3.74
C LEU A 98 -17.09 -0.85 -2.92
N GLY A 99 -17.00 -2.01 -3.56
CA GLY A 99 -16.88 -3.30 -2.88
C GLY A 99 -15.64 -3.37 -1.98
N ILE A 100 -14.47 -3.00 -2.51
CA ILE A 100 -13.22 -2.92 -1.74
C ILE A 100 -13.37 -1.94 -0.58
N ALA A 101 -13.90 -0.73 -0.83
CA ALA A 101 -14.06 0.30 0.18
C ALA A 101 -14.97 -0.15 1.34
N ARG A 102 -16.12 -0.78 1.04
CA ARG A 102 -17.03 -1.38 2.02
C ARG A 102 -16.36 -2.52 2.80
N GLY A 103 -15.55 -3.34 2.12
CA GLY A 103 -14.73 -4.38 2.76
C GLY A 103 -13.77 -3.83 3.81
N ILE A 104 -12.99 -2.80 3.46
CA ILE A 104 -12.03 -2.16 4.38
C ILE A 104 -12.78 -1.40 5.50
N ASN A 105 -13.88 -0.70 5.19
CA ASN A 105 -14.65 0.01 6.21
C ASN A 105 -15.26 -0.94 7.26
N TYR A 106 -15.69 -2.13 6.85
CA TYR A 106 -16.13 -3.17 7.78
C TYR A 106 -15.01 -3.66 8.72
N LEU A 107 -13.76 -3.73 8.24
CA LEU A 107 -12.59 -4.00 9.09
C LEU A 107 -12.32 -2.84 10.08
N HIS A 108 -12.49 -1.60 9.64
CA HIS A 108 -12.20 -0.40 10.44
C HIS A 108 -13.26 -0.07 11.49
N GLN A 109 -14.55 -0.26 11.15
CA GLN A 109 -15.70 0.22 11.92
C GLN A 109 -16.78 -0.84 12.19
N GLY A 110 -16.79 -1.95 11.46
CA GLY A 110 -17.83 -3.01 11.53
C GLY A 110 -17.51 -4.19 12.46
N CYS A 111 -16.26 -4.32 12.92
CA CYS A 111 -15.81 -5.38 13.83
C CYS A 111 -15.64 -4.85 15.28
N ASP A 112 -15.82 -5.68 16.31
CA ASP A 112 -15.74 -5.23 17.72
C ASP A 112 -14.43 -4.50 18.02
N MET A 113 -13.31 -5.13 17.65
CA MET A 113 -11.98 -4.52 17.56
C MET A 113 -11.75 -3.98 16.14
N GLN A 114 -11.02 -2.88 16.01
CA GLN A 114 -10.57 -2.38 14.71
C GLN A 114 -9.52 -3.33 14.13
N ILE A 115 -9.71 -3.78 12.89
CA ILE A 115 -8.74 -4.53 12.12
C ILE A 115 -8.06 -3.59 11.13
N LEU A 116 -6.75 -3.42 11.26
CA LEU A 116 -5.91 -2.76 10.25
C LEU A 116 -5.26 -3.82 9.36
N HIS A 117 -5.26 -3.62 8.04
CA HIS A 117 -4.87 -4.66 7.08
C HIS A 117 -3.39 -4.59 6.66
N PHE A 118 -2.86 -3.37 6.46
CA PHE A 118 -1.48 -3.03 6.08
C PHE A 118 -0.95 -3.60 4.75
N ASP A 119 -1.71 -4.46 4.07
CA ASP A 119 -1.35 -5.01 2.75
C ASP A 119 -2.49 -4.90 1.70
N ILE A 120 -3.18 -3.76 1.65
CA ILE A 120 -4.20 -3.49 0.61
C ILE A 120 -3.50 -3.20 -0.73
N LYS A 121 -3.72 -4.07 -1.72
CA LYS A 121 -3.17 -3.98 -3.08
C LYS A 121 -3.98 -4.87 -4.05
N PRO A 122 -3.99 -4.63 -5.38
CA PRO A 122 -4.78 -5.42 -6.33
C PRO A 122 -4.53 -6.93 -6.31
N HIS A 123 -3.33 -7.40 -5.93
CA HIS A 123 -3.05 -8.83 -5.78
C HIS A 123 -3.84 -9.49 -4.63
N ASN A 124 -4.15 -8.71 -3.59
CA ASN A 124 -4.85 -9.13 -2.38
C ASN A 124 -6.37 -8.87 -2.46
N ILE A 125 -6.88 -8.50 -3.65
CA ILE A 125 -8.31 -8.43 -3.95
C ILE A 125 -8.68 -9.56 -4.91
N PRO A 126 -8.92 -10.80 -4.44
CA PRO A 126 -9.59 -11.83 -5.23
C PRO A 126 -11.04 -11.46 -5.59
N LEU A 127 -11.49 -11.99 -6.72
CA LEU A 127 -12.84 -11.84 -7.28
C LEU A 127 -13.59 -13.18 -7.27
N ASP A 128 -14.85 -13.16 -6.83
CA ASP A 128 -15.72 -14.35 -6.77
C ASP A 128 -16.27 -14.74 -8.16
N THR A 129 -17.23 -15.68 -8.23
CA THR A 129 -17.91 -16.08 -9.48
C THR A 129 -18.59 -14.93 -10.21
N ASN A 130 -19.09 -13.93 -9.48
CA ASN A 130 -19.85 -12.78 -9.98
C ASN A 130 -18.98 -11.52 -10.16
N LEU A 131 -17.65 -11.68 -10.05
CA LEU A 131 -16.66 -10.59 -10.06
C LEU A 131 -16.86 -9.59 -8.91
N VAL A 132 -17.42 -10.02 -7.77
CA VAL A 132 -17.47 -9.25 -6.54
C VAL A 132 -16.10 -9.32 -5.86
N PRO A 133 -15.49 -8.17 -5.49
CA PRO A 133 -14.18 -8.16 -4.85
C PRO A 133 -14.28 -8.52 -3.37
N LYS A 134 -13.26 -9.22 -2.88
CA LYS A 134 -13.08 -9.50 -1.45
C LYS A 134 -11.67 -9.13 -1.01
N VAL A 135 -11.53 -8.45 0.13
CA VAL A 135 -10.23 -8.20 0.77
C VAL A 135 -9.67 -9.52 1.33
N ALA A 136 -8.38 -9.79 1.11
CA ALA A 136 -7.72 -11.05 1.48
C ALA A 136 -6.23 -10.87 1.86
N ASP A 137 -5.62 -11.96 2.35
CA ASP A 137 -4.21 -12.05 2.78
C ASP A 137 -3.87 -11.24 4.06
N PHE A 138 -4.54 -11.61 5.16
CA PHE A 138 -4.49 -10.92 6.47
C PHE A 138 -3.20 -11.20 7.28
N GLY A 139 -2.13 -11.70 6.65
CA GLY A 139 -0.88 -12.07 7.33
C GLY A 139 -0.22 -10.90 8.08
N LEU A 140 -0.35 -9.68 7.54
CA LEU A 140 0.17 -8.46 8.15
C LEU A 140 -0.85 -7.75 9.07
N ALA A 141 -2.12 -8.15 9.04
CA ALA A 141 -3.21 -7.45 9.71
C ALA A 141 -3.05 -7.41 11.24
N LYS A 142 -3.67 -6.46 11.94
CA LYS A 142 -3.58 -6.30 13.41
C LYS A 142 -4.91 -5.84 14.01
N LEU A 143 -5.19 -6.34 15.22
CA LEU A 143 -6.37 -6.01 16.03
C LEU A 143 -6.02 -4.89 17.02
N TYR A 144 -6.85 -3.85 17.10
CA TYR A 144 -6.73 -2.75 18.06
C TYR A 144 -8.05 -2.47 18.78
N PRO A 145 -8.01 -2.07 20.08
CA PRO A 145 -9.16 -1.45 20.73
C PRO A 145 -9.59 -0.19 19.97
N ARG A 146 -10.89 0.09 19.87
CA ARG A 146 -11.40 1.29 19.17
C ARG A 146 -10.95 2.60 19.82
N ASP A 147 -10.69 2.57 21.12
CA ASP A 147 -10.33 3.74 21.93
C ASP A 147 -8.81 3.96 22.05
N ASP A 148 -7.99 3.07 21.49
CA ASP A 148 -6.53 3.19 21.48
C ASP A 148 -6.01 3.55 20.09
N SER A 149 -5.23 4.63 20.02
CA SER A 149 -4.63 5.16 18.78
C SER A 149 -3.17 4.72 18.59
N PHE A 150 -2.58 4.00 19.54
CA PHE A 150 -1.17 3.64 19.50
C PHE A 150 -0.90 2.32 18.75
N VAL A 151 -0.65 2.43 17.45
CA VAL A 151 -0.02 1.36 16.67
C VAL A 151 1.50 1.32 16.94
N PRO A 152 2.08 0.20 17.45
CA PRO A 152 3.51 0.07 17.71
C PRO A 152 4.37 0.09 16.44
N LEU A 153 5.63 0.53 16.55
CA LEU A 153 6.59 0.60 15.43
C LEU A 153 6.97 -0.77 14.83
N SER A 154 6.78 -1.87 15.57
CA SER A 154 6.97 -3.24 15.06
C SER A 154 5.95 -3.64 13.97
N ALA A 155 4.91 -2.84 13.74
CA ALA A 155 3.96 -3.00 12.63
C ALA A 155 4.48 -2.48 11.27
N MET A 156 5.76 -2.11 11.15
CA MET A 156 6.39 -1.67 9.89
C MET A 156 6.59 -2.84 8.91
N ARG A 157 5.49 -3.38 8.37
CA ARG A 157 5.43 -4.36 7.28
C ARG A 157 4.37 -3.90 6.26
N GLY A 158 4.55 -4.23 4.99
CA GLY A 158 3.61 -3.89 3.90
C GLY A 158 4.27 -4.07 2.53
N THR A 159 3.55 -3.72 1.45
CA THR A 159 4.11 -3.77 0.09
C THR A 159 4.59 -2.40 -0.40
N ILE A 160 5.84 -2.32 -0.87
CA ILE A 160 6.42 -1.11 -1.47
C ILE A 160 5.51 -0.60 -2.59
N GLY A 161 5.23 0.71 -2.58
CA GLY A 161 4.25 1.34 -3.47
C GLY A 161 2.85 1.50 -2.87
N TYR A 162 2.53 0.79 -1.78
CA TYR A 162 1.27 0.93 -1.03
C TYR A 162 1.48 1.34 0.43
N ILE A 163 2.65 1.07 1.02
CA ILE A 163 3.01 1.51 2.39
C ILE A 163 2.80 3.04 2.54
N ALA A 164 2.03 3.42 3.57
CA ALA A 164 1.74 4.82 3.86
C ALA A 164 2.95 5.56 4.48
N PRO A 165 3.16 6.87 4.18
CA PRO A 165 4.31 7.63 4.67
C PRO A 165 4.54 7.56 6.19
N GLU A 166 3.48 7.56 7.00
CA GLU A 166 3.56 7.50 8.46
C GLU A 166 3.99 6.13 9.02
N MET A 167 3.93 5.07 8.21
CA MET A 167 4.51 3.76 8.54
C MET A 167 6.04 3.78 8.37
N VAL A 168 6.58 4.68 7.53
CA VAL A 168 8.03 4.87 7.32
C VAL A 168 8.60 5.91 8.29
N SER A 169 7.91 7.04 8.47
CA SER A 169 8.32 8.10 9.41
C SER A 169 7.14 8.77 10.10
N ARG A 170 7.19 8.86 11.43
CA ARG A 170 6.17 9.54 12.25
C ARG A 170 6.07 11.06 12.00
N SER A 171 6.99 11.66 11.24
CA SER A 171 6.84 13.04 10.72
C SER A 171 5.61 13.22 9.81
N PHE A 172 5.06 12.13 9.26
CA PHE A 172 3.83 12.11 8.46
C PHE A 172 2.56 11.87 9.27
N GLY A 173 2.68 11.51 10.56
CA GLY A 173 1.55 11.34 11.48
C GLY A 173 1.60 10.03 12.26
N VAL A 174 0.41 9.56 12.64
CA VAL A 174 0.22 8.33 13.43
C VAL A 174 -0.35 7.23 12.53
N VAL A 175 0.31 6.06 12.55
CA VAL A 175 -0.16 4.83 11.88
C VAL A 175 -1.52 4.43 12.47
N SER A 176 -2.50 4.21 11.60
CA SER A 176 -3.91 4.05 11.97
C SER A 176 -4.72 3.48 10.79
N SER A 177 -6.04 3.44 10.87
CA SER A 177 -6.94 3.15 9.72
C SER A 177 -6.62 3.97 8.46
N LYS A 178 -6.11 5.19 8.64
CA LYS A 178 -5.67 6.08 7.55
C LYS A 178 -4.48 5.54 6.74
N SER A 179 -3.75 4.54 7.25
CA SER A 179 -2.67 3.85 6.51
C SER A 179 -3.21 2.84 5.49
N ASP A 180 -4.34 2.18 5.79
CA ASP A 180 -5.09 1.39 4.82
C ASP A 180 -5.79 2.30 3.79
N VAL A 181 -6.29 3.48 4.20
CA VAL A 181 -6.86 4.48 3.28
C VAL A 181 -5.84 4.89 2.20
N TYR A 182 -4.59 5.16 2.58
CA TYR A 182 -3.51 5.46 1.62
C TYR A 182 -3.26 4.28 0.67
N SER A 183 -3.18 3.06 1.20
CA SER A 183 -3.02 1.84 0.40
C SER A 183 -4.17 1.65 -0.60
N PHE A 184 -5.41 1.95 -0.18
CA PHE A 184 -6.60 1.96 -1.03
C PHE A 184 -6.57 3.07 -2.08
N GLY A 185 -6.11 4.27 -1.74
CA GLY A 185 -5.95 5.38 -2.69
C GLY A 185 -4.94 5.06 -3.81
N MET A 186 -3.82 4.42 -3.46
CA MET A 186 -2.86 3.90 -4.45
C MET A 186 -3.51 2.82 -5.34
N LEU A 187 -4.33 1.93 -4.76
CA LEU A 187 -5.09 0.92 -5.49
C LEU A 187 -6.08 1.56 -6.49
N LEU A 188 -6.84 2.58 -6.09
CA LEU A 188 -7.76 3.31 -6.98
C LEU A 188 -7.05 3.94 -8.18
N LEU A 189 -5.84 4.49 -7.97
CA LEU A 189 -5.05 5.10 -9.03
C LEU A 189 -4.50 4.07 -10.02
N GLU A 190 -4.14 2.87 -9.56
CA GLU A 190 -3.83 1.75 -10.47
C GLU A 190 -5.07 1.26 -11.25
N MET A 191 -6.25 1.26 -10.63
CA MET A 191 -7.52 0.91 -11.30
C MET A 191 -7.89 1.92 -12.39
N ALA A 192 -7.71 3.22 -12.13
CA ALA A 192 -8.00 4.29 -13.10
C ALA A 192 -6.95 4.37 -14.22
N GLY A 193 -5.67 4.20 -13.90
CA GLY A 193 -4.59 4.29 -14.87
C GLY A 193 -4.37 3.05 -15.74
N GLY A 194 -5.00 1.92 -15.42
CA GLY A 194 -4.79 0.63 -16.11
C GLY A 194 -3.32 0.15 -16.09
N ARG A 195 -2.53 0.65 -15.14
CA ARG A 195 -1.06 0.52 -15.11
C ARG A 195 -0.53 0.69 -13.69
N ARG A 196 0.72 0.30 -13.48
CA ARG A 196 1.42 0.49 -12.19
C ARG A 196 1.60 1.97 -11.87
N ASN A 197 1.42 2.33 -10.60
CA ASN A 197 1.60 3.72 -10.16
C ASN A 197 3.01 4.24 -10.38
N ALA A 198 4.02 3.38 -10.24
CA ALA A 198 5.40 3.67 -10.62
C ALA A 198 5.82 2.75 -11.78
N ASP A 199 6.33 3.35 -12.85
CA ASP A 199 6.95 2.66 -13.99
C ASP A 199 8.38 3.20 -14.19
N PRO A 200 9.42 2.45 -13.77
CA PRO A 200 10.81 2.87 -13.92
C PRO A 200 11.31 2.80 -15.38
N ASN A 201 10.50 2.27 -16.32
CA ASN A 201 10.83 2.20 -17.74
C ASN A 201 10.07 3.23 -18.58
N ALA A 202 9.29 4.12 -17.95
CA ALA A 202 8.51 5.13 -18.65
C ALA A 202 9.40 6.03 -19.50
N SER A 203 9.03 6.23 -20.77
CA SER A 203 9.84 6.95 -21.77
C SER A 203 9.99 8.46 -21.51
N ASN A 204 9.34 8.98 -20.47
CA ASN A 204 9.40 10.37 -20.04
C ASN A 204 9.24 10.40 -18.51
N SER A 205 10.12 11.11 -17.80
CA SER A 205 10.12 11.22 -16.33
C SER A 205 8.78 11.72 -15.78
N SER A 206 8.15 12.67 -16.47
CA SER A 206 6.82 13.20 -16.13
C SER A 206 5.68 12.15 -16.16
N GLN A 207 5.92 10.97 -16.75
CA GLN A 207 4.98 9.84 -16.77
C GLN A 207 5.43 8.65 -15.90
N ALA A 208 6.62 8.69 -15.29
CA ALA A 208 7.16 7.59 -14.49
C ALA A 208 6.38 7.33 -13.18
N TYR A 209 5.64 8.33 -12.70
CA TYR A 209 4.77 8.20 -11.52
C TYR A 209 3.36 8.71 -11.83
N TYR A 210 2.42 7.78 -12.06
CA TYR A 210 1.04 8.06 -12.47
C TYR A 210 0.28 8.99 -11.50
N PRO A 211 0.37 8.83 -10.16
CA PRO A 211 -0.33 9.73 -9.24
C PRO A 211 0.06 11.21 -9.38
N SER A 212 1.33 11.50 -9.70
CA SER A 212 1.78 12.87 -10.00
C SER A 212 1.26 13.34 -11.36
N TRP A 213 1.41 12.51 -12.39
CA TRP A 213 0.94 12.82 -13.75
C TRP A 213 -0.56 13.15 -13.80
N VAL A 214 -1.40 12.35 -13.14
CA VAL A 214 -2.85 12.54 -13.18
C VAL A 214 -3.31 13.73 -12.34
N TYR A 215 -2.60 14.06 -11.25
CA TYR A 215 -2.80 15.30 -10.50
C TYR A 215 -2.63 16.52 -11.41
N TYR A 216 -1.52 16.62 -12.15
CA TYR A 216 -1.28 17.74 -13.07
C TYR A 216 -2.29 17.79 -14.23
N ARG A 217 -2.71 16.64 -14.78
CA ARG A 217 -3.77 16.57 -15.82
C ARG A 217 -5.09 17.16 -15.28
N LEU A 218 -5.49 16.76 -14.08
CA LEU A 218 -6.71 17.23 -13.41
C LEU A 218 -6.66 18.72 -13.08
N THR A 219 -5.56 19.22 -12.50
CA THR A 219 -5.40 20.64 -12.17
C THR A 219 -5.54 21.51 -13.43
N ARG A 220 -4.86 21.16 -14.53
CA ARG A 220 -4.97 21.91 -15.80
C ARG A 220 -6.39 21.90 -16.38
N GLN A 221 -7.09 20.78 -16.30
CA GLN A 221 -8.49 20.68 -16.72
C GLN A 221 -9.41 21.58 -15.88
N GLN A 222 -9.18 21.69 -14.56
CA GLN A 222 -9.97 22.52 -13.66
C GLN A 222 -9.65 24.03 -13.77
N GLU A 223 -8.39 24.40 -14.05
CA GLU A 223 -7.94 25.80 -14.11
C GLU A 223 -8.17 26.48 -15.47
N VAL A 224 -7.90 25.78 -16.57
CA VAL A 224 -7.77 26.42 -17.91
C VAL A 224 -9.04 26.25 -18.75
N GLY A 225 -9.85 25.22 -18.49
CA GLY A 225 -11.05 24.91 -19.28
C GLY A 225 -10.77 24.38 -20.70
N GLU A 226 -9.50 24.26 -21.09
CA GLU A 226 -9.06 23.70 -22.36
C GLU A 226 -9.25 22.17 -22.40
N ILE A 227 -10.48 21.73 -22.71
CA ILE A 227 -10.75 20.35 -23.10
C ILE A 227 -10.42 20.20 -24.59
N SER A 228 -9.25 19.64 -24.88
CA SER A 228 -9.03 18.95 -26.15
C SER A 228 -9.89 17.68 -26.15
N ALA A 229 -10.58 17.39 -27.25
CA ALA A 229 -11.43 16.19 -27.37
C ALA A 229 -10.62 14.87 -27.37
N ALA A 230 -9.29 14.94 -27.37
CA ALA A 230 -8.40 13.78 -27.15
C ALA A 230 -7.96 13.63 -25.68
N ASP A 231 -8.19 14.64 -24.84
CA ASP A 231 -7.81 14.68 -23.42
C ASP A 231 -8.99 14.44 -22.47
N GLU A 232 -10.21 14.32 -23.00
CA GLU A 232 -11.44 14.11 -22.23
C GLU A 232 -11.36 12.79 -21.43
N MET A 233 -11.39 12.92 -20.11
CA MET A 233 -11.26 11.81 -19.16
C MET A 233 -12.65 11.29 -18.81
N HIS A 234 -12.84 9.97 -18.78
CA HIS A 234 -14.15 9.39 -18.48
C HIS A 234 -14.61 9.80 -17.07
N GLU A 235 -15.90 10.04 -16.87
CA GLU A 235 -16.43 10.55 -15.60
C GLU A 235 -16.00 9.70 -14.39
N LEU A 236 -16.14 8.38 -14.50
CA LEU A 236 -15.73 7.45 -13.44
C LEU A 236 -14.19 7.28 -13.34
N GLU A 237 -13.42 7.52 -14.42
CA GLU A 237 -11.95 7.63 -14.33
C GLU A 237 -11.60 8.84 -13.47
N ARG A 238 -12.20 10.01 -13.78
CA ARG A 238 -12.08 11.24 -12.99
C ARG A 238 -12.48 11.02 -11.53
N LYS A 239 -13.56 10.27 -11.26
CA LYS A 239 -13.99 9.94 -9.88
C LYS A 239 -12.92 9.12 -9.15
N LEU A 240 -12.48 8.00 -9.72
CA LEU A 240 -11.48 7.11 -9.12
C LEU A 240 -10.16 7.84 -8.87
N CYS A 241 -9.71 8.70 -9.80
CA CYS A 241 -8.53 9.53 -9.63
C CYS A 241 -8.67 10.55 -8.49
N LEU A 242 -9.80 11.26 -8.40
CA LEU A 242 -10.01 12.27 -7.35
C LEU A 242 -10.10 11.65 -5.96
N VAL A 243 -10.89 10.57 -5.79
CA VAL A 243 -10.94 9.84 -4.51
C VAL A 243 -9.56 9.25 -4.19
N GLY A 244 -8.85 8.70 -5.18
CA GLY A 244 -7.48 8.21 -5.03
C GLY A 244 -6.53 9.29 -4.49
N LEU A 245 -6.51 10.48 -5.10
CA LEU A 245 -5.68 11.63 -4.69
C LEU A 245 -6.02 12.14 -3.28
N CYS A 246 -7.29 12.13 -2.88
CA CYS A 246 -7.70 12.46 -1.50
C CYS A 246 -7.23 11.39 -0.50
N CYS A 247 -7.28 10.11 -0.89
CA CYS A 247 -6.85 9.00 -0.04
C CYS A 247 -5.33 8.95 0.17
N ILE A 248 -4.50 9.49 -0.73
CA ILE A 248 -3.02 9.41 -0.64
C ILE A 248 -2.31 10.64 -0.07
N GLN A 249 -3.01 11.56 0.61
CA GLN A 249 -2.37 12.75 1.19
C GLN A 249 -1.21 12.40 2.15
N MET A 250 -0.14 13.21 2.14
CA MET A 250 1.09 12.91 2.89
C MET A 250 0.86 12.84 4.41
N LYS A 251 -0.03 13.65 4.97
CA LYS A 251 -0.44 13.53 6.39
C LYS A 251 -1.62 12.60 6.53
N SER A 252 -1.59 11.72 7.54
CA SER A 252 -2.69 10.77 7.76
C SER A 252 -4.01 11.42 8.23
N HIS A 253 -3.98 12.66 8.75
CA HIS A 253 -5.20 13.39 9.09
C HIS A 253 -5.94 13.96 7.87
N ASP A 254 -5.22 14.41 6.84
CA ASP A 254 -5.79 15.05 5.63
C ASP A 254 -6.54 14.07 4.70
N ARG A 255 -6.34 12.76 4.89
CA ARG A 255 -7.06 11.69 4.17
C ARG A 255 -8.49 11.55 4.70
N PRO A 256 -9.49 11.15 3.89
CA PRO A 256 -10.80 10.74 4.40
C PRO A 256 -10.70 9.49 5.31
N THR A 257 -11.76 9.19 6.04
CA THR A 257 -12.04 7.83 6.56
C THR A 257 -12.58 6.94 5.44
N MET A 258 -12.64 5.62 5.67
CA MET A 258 -13.23 4.72 4.67
C MET A 258 -14.75 4.93 4.47
N SER A 259 -15.48 5.45 5.46
CA SER A 259 -16.89 5.84 5.27
C SER A 259 -17.02 7.04 4.32
N GLU A 260 -16.26 8.10 4.56
CA GLU A 260 -16.23 9.28 3.67
C GLU A 260 -15.76 8.90 2.26
N ALA A 261 -14.77 8.00 2.13
CA ALA A 261 -14.32 7.50 0.84
C ALA A 261 -15.39 6.66 0.09
N ILE A 262 -16.32 6.00 0.80
CA ILE A 262 -17.49 5.36 0.18
C ILE A 262 -18.46 6.43 -0.31
N GLU A 263 -18.79 7.42 0.52
CA GLU A 263 -19.69 8.54 0.16
C GLU A 263 -19.19 9.29 -1.09
N MET A 264 -17.88 9.51 -1.21
CA MET A 264 -17.24 10.11 -2.39
C MET A 264 -17.32 9.25 -3.66
N LEU A 265 -17.39 7.90 -3.53
CA LEU A 265 -17.53 6.98 -4.66
C LEU A 265 -18.99 6.75 -5.08
N GLU A 266 -19.92 6.82 -4.13
CA GLU A 266 -21.37 6.75 -4.36
C GLU A 266 -21.93 8.07 -4.92
N GLY A 267 -21.39 9.22 -4.49
CA GLY A 267 -21.77 10.54 -4.98
C GLY A 267 -21.37 10.87 -6.43
N GLY A 268 -21.91 11.97 -6.96
CA GLY A 268 -21.56 12.52 -8.28
C GLY A 268 -20.20 13.22 -8.27
N VAL A 269 -19.52 13.26 -9.43
CA VAL A 269 -18.15 13.82 -9.55
C VAL A 269 -18.15 15.36 -9.57
N GLU A 270 -19.31 15.99 -9.64
CA GLU A 270 -19.52 17.44 -9.51
C GLU A 270 -19.19 17.94 -8.10
N GLY A 271 -19.36 17.08 -7.08
CA GLY A 271 -18.96 17.36 -5.70
C GLY A 271 -17.48 17.12 -5.40
N LEU A 272 -16.69 16.66 -6.39
CA LEU A 272 -15.27 16.34 -6.21
C LEU A 272 -14.36 17.36 -6.91
N HIS A 273 -13.49 17.98 -6.12
CA HIS A 273 -12.42 18.89 -6.56
C HIS A 273 -11.05 18.23 -6.40
N VAL A 274 -10.05 18.72 -7.12
CA VAL A 274 -8.65 18.30 -6.91
C VAL A 274 -8.21 18.70 -5.49
N PRO A 275 -7.67 17.78 -4.68
CA PRO A 275 -7.18 18.09 -3.33
C PRO A 275 -5.84 18.82 -3.37
N SER A 276 -5.26 19.11 -2.21
CA SER A 276 -3.84 19.47 -2.11
C SER A 276 -2.92 18.44 -2.77
N ARG A 277 -1.78 18.88 -3.31
CA ARG A 277 -0.78 18.00 -3.94
C ARG A 277 -0.30 16.93 -2.95
N PRO A 278 -0.56 15.62 -3.20
CA PRO A 278 -0.22 14.56 -2.24
C PRO A 278 1.27 14.16 -2.25
N PHE A 279 2.17 14.98 -2.82
CA PHE A 279 3.60 14.68 -2.98
C PHE A 279 4.43 15.89 -2.63
N PHE A 280 5.68 15.65 -2.20
CA PHE A 280 6.68 16.71 -2.17
C PHE A 280 6.92 17.31 -3.57
N CYS A 281 7.36 18.56 -3.58
CA CYS A 281 7.83 19.20 -4.80
C CYS A 281 9.32 18.91 -5.00
N ASP A 282 9.67 18.24 -6.10
CA ASP A 282 10.84 18.68 -6.85
C ASP A 282 10.38 19.94 -7.59
N ASP A 283 10.84 21.11 -7.16
CA ASP A 283 10.40 22.42 -7.68
C ASP A 283 11.19 22.84 -8.92
N GLU A 284 11.61 21.85 -9.73
CA GLU A 284 12.26 22.06 -11.01
C GLU A 284 11.23 21.96 -12.15
N HIS A 285 10.70 23.11 -12.56
CA HIS A 285 10.57 23.57 -13.95
C HIS A 285 9.68 24.83 -14.05
N ALA A 286 9.97 25.85 -13.23
CA ALA A 286 9.75 27.21 -13.70
C ALA A 286 10.77 27.50 -14.81
N PRO A 287 10.38 28.06 -15.98
CA PRO A 287 11.33 28.41 -17.03
C PRO A 287 12.12 29.65 -16.62
N VAL A 288 13.23 29.44 -15.91
CA VAL A 288 14.19 30.50 -15.59
C VAL A 288 14.72 31.04 -16.92
N ALA A 289 14.39 32.29 -17.22
CA ALA A 289 14.92 32.98 -18.39
C ALA A 289 16.45 32.99 -18.30
N ALA A 290 17.12 32.55 -19.36
CA ALA A 290 18.55 32.29 -19.32
C ALA A 290 19.34 33.59 -19.07
N ASP A 291 20.11 33.62 -17.99
CA ASP A 291 21.25 34.51 -17.83
C ASP A 291 22.44 33.74 -17.25
N SER A 292 23.65 34.03 -17.72
CA SER A 292 24.71 33.01 -17.81
C SER A 292 25.97 33.37 -17.03
N HIS A 293 26.05 32.94 -15.76
CA HIS A 293 27.26 33.12 -14.94
C HIS A 293 27.75 31.81 -14.31
N HIS A 294 28.58 31.11 -15.08
CA HIS A 294 29.45 30.01 -14.64
C HIS A 294 30.60 30.56 -13.78
N VAL A 295 30.77 30.08 -12.54
CA VAL A 295 32.05 30.07 -11.82
C VAL A 295 32.15 28.74 -11.06
N PHE A 296 33.35 28.17 -10.97
CA PHE A 296 33.60 26.81 -10.48
C PHE A 296 34.74 26.83 -9.45
N SER A 297 34.52 26.22 -8.29
CA SER A 297 35.52 25.66 -7.35
C SER A 297 34.75 24.73 -6.42
N GLU A 298 34.94 23.40 -6.47
CA GLU A 298 36.11 22.61 -6.03
C GLU A 298 36.07 22.25 -4.53
N LEU A 299 36.29 20.97 -4.28
CA LEU A 299 36.39 20.36 -2.95
C LEU A 299 37.85 20.41 -2.49
N THR A 300 38.09 20.84 -1.26
CA THR A 300 39.39 20.69 -0.60
C THR A 300 39.19 19.95 0.72
N ALA A 301 39.80 18.77 0.85
CA ALA A 301 39.89 18.06 2.12
C ALA A 301 40.93 18.71 3.03
N LEU A 302 40.81 18.54 4.35
CA LEU A 302 41.78 19.05 5.32
C LEU A 302 42.31 17.95 6.25
N SER A 303 43.61 17.74 6.12
CA SER A 303 44.59 17.18 7.06
C SER A 303 45.87 18.03 6.85
N GLU A 304 46.90 18.07 7.70
CA GLU A 304 47.37 17.19 8.78
C GLU A 304 47.75 18.01 10.05
N ASP A 305 48.56 17.45 10.96
CA ASP A 305 48.84 17.88 12.35
C ASP A 305 50.12 18.76 12.55
N ASP A 306 50.77 18.62 13.74
CA ASP A 306 52.04 19.17 14.31
C ASP A 306 51.98 20.53 15.07
N GLU A 307 52.70 20.81 16.18
CA GLU A 307 53.54 20.00 17.12
C GLU A 307 53.75 20.73 18.50
N PHE A 308 53.83 19.99 19.63
CA PHE A 308 54.45 20.27 20.98
C PHE A 308 54.14 21.58 21.77
N ASP A 309 54.42 21.76 23.09
CA ASP A 309 55.16 21.08 24.20
C ASP A 309 54.33 21.27 25.53
N ASP A 310 54.57 20.72 26.73
CA ASP A 310 55.15 19.48 27.34
C ASP A 310 54.71 19.49 28.84
N ALA A 311 54.77 18.35 29.57
CA ALA A 311 55.22 18.31 30.98
C ALA A 311 55.25 16.87 31.60
N SER A 312 56.40 16.21 31.54
CA SER A 312 56.99 15.34 32.60
C SER A 312 56.26 14.10 33.20
N THR A 313 56.71 12.91 32.75
CA THR A 313 57.34 11.79 33.53
C THR A 313 56.61 10.95 34.63
N GLN A 314 56.99 9.66 34.68
CA GLN A 314 56.91 8.65 35.79
C GLN A 314 55.61 7.83 35.97
N ASP A 315 55.63 6.51 36.25
CA ASP A 315 56.68 5.47 36.10
C ASP A 315 56.11 4.02 36.17
N ASN A 316 56.88 3.05 35.63
CA ASN A 316 57.02 1.63 35.95
C ASN A 316 55.87 0.58 35.95
N SER A 317 56.13 -0.45 35.11
CA SER A 317 56.24 -1.88 35.47
C SER A 317 55.09 -2.88 35.21
N ALA A 318 55.50 -4.02 34.63
CA ALA A 318 54.74 -5.15 34.13
C ALA A 318 54.19 -6.12 35.20
N GLY A 319 53.21 -6.95 34.79
CA GLY A 319 52.78 -8.15 35.52
C GLY A 319 52.07 -9.16 34.59
N LEU A 320 52.50 -10.43 34.58
CA LEU A 320 52.01 -11.48 33.67
C LEU A 320 51.66 -12.77 34.44
N ARG A 321 50.62 -13.50 33.99
CA ARG A 321 50.23 -14.88 34.44
C ARG A 321 49.63 -14.94 35.87
N ASN A 322 48.93 -15.98 36.33
CA ASN A 322 48.45 -17.28 35.78
C ASN A 322 46.89 -17.30 35.82
N ALA A 323 46.08 -18.20 35.24
CA ALA A 323 46.23 -19.60 34.81
C ALA A 323 46.11 -20.68 35.91
N GLU A 324 44.87 -20.98 36.30
CA GLU A 324 44.37 -22.32 36.69
C GLU A 324 43.10 -22.62 35.87
#